data_AF-A0A9W9K601-F1
#
_entry.id   AF-A0A9W9K601-F1
#
_cell.length_a   1.000
_cell.length_b   1.000
_cell.length_c   1.000
_cell.angle_alpha   90.00
_cell.angle_beta   90.00
_cell.angle_gamma   90.00
#
_symmetry.space_group_name_H-M   'P 1'
#
loop_
_entity.id
_entity.type
_entity.pdbx_description
1 polymer ?
#
loop_
_entity_poly.entity_id
_entity_poly.type
_entity_poly.pdbx_seq_one_letter_code
_entity_poly.pdbx_strand_id
1 'polypeptide(L)'
;MDWEGQGGESGWGGAWLMMEWIEGPVVRVVLEKWEAWMRAQEKSGSLDAGQIEAQQARVKDLFRRVGGTIASLHKAGVVHGDLTTSNLMLRVGDGSVPYEDIDGPGTMEGEIVIIDFGLAGQSIQDEDKAVDLYVLERAIGSTHPLSEPFFEELLVGYKHGNKAAVSTLRRLEDVRMRGRKRSMLG
;
A
#
# COMPACT_ATOMS: atom_id res chain seq x y z
N MET A 1 26.92 -11.20 -15.90
CA MET A 1 26.74 -11.67 -17.29
C MET A 1 26.32 -10.44 -18.05
N ASP A 2 27.30 -9.71 -18.57
CA ASP A 2 27.06 -8.51 -19.34
C ASP A 2 26.75 -8.93 -20.77
N TRP A 3 25.54 -8.62 -21.23
CA TRP A 3 25.13 -8.85 -22.62
C TRP A 3 25.52 -7.62 -23.43
N GLU A 4 26.60 -7.72 -24.20
CA GLU A 4 26.96 -6.71 -25.20
C GLU A 4 26.18 -7.01 -26.49
N GLY A 5 25.11 -6.25 -26.72
CA GLY A 5 24.38 -6.26 -27.99
C GLY A 5 25.22 -5.66 -29.12
N GLN A 6 25.89 -6.50 -29.90
CA GLN A 6 26.33 -6.14 -31.25
C GLN A 6 25.17 -6.33 -32.22
N GLY A 7 24.73 -5.23 -32.83
CA GLY A 7 23.76 -5.23 -33.92
C GLY A 7 23.53 -3.82 -34.43
N GLY A 8 24.32 -3.40 -35.42
CA GLY A 8 24.11 -2.13 -36.11
C GLY A 8 22.85 -2.18 -36.96
N GLU A 9 21.87 -1.35 -36.61
CA GLU A 9 20.81 -0.75 -37.43
C GLU A 9 19.79 -0.16 -36.45
N SER A 10 19.79 1.18 -36.27
CA SER A 10 18.78 2.00 -35.55
C SER A 10 17.82 1.28 -34.59
N GLY A 11 18.36 0.46 -33.70
CA GLY A 11 17.59 -0.44 -32.85
C GLY A 11 17.28 0.27 -31.57
N TRP A 12 16.00 0.52 -31.31
CA TRP A 12 15.54 0.87 -29.98
C TRP A 12 15.99 -0.23 -29.03
N GLY A 13 17.07 0.01 -28.28
CA GLY A 13 17.59 -0.93 -27.30
C GLY A 13 16.53 -1.13 -26.23
N GLY A 14 15.84 -2.27 -26.26
CA GLY A 14 14.90 -2.64 -25.21
C GLY A 14 15.66 -2.86 -23.91
N ALA A 15 15.30 -2.12 -22.86
CA ALA A 15 15.75 -2.41 -21.51
C ALA A 15 14.80 -3.45 -20.88
N TRP A 16 15.36 -4.56 -20.42
CA TRP A 16 14.62 -5.61 -19.73
C TRP A 16 15.08 -5.67 -18.27
N LEU A 17 14.13 -5.76 -17.35
CA LEU A 17 14.38 -5.96 -15.93
C LEU A 17 13.71 -7.28 -15.51
N MET A 18 14.52 -8.23 -15.06
CA MET A 18 14.01 -9.48 -14.47
C MET A 18 14.06 -9.34 -12.95
N MET A 19 12.93 -9.63 -12.30
CA MET A 19 12.76 -9.52 -10.85
C MET A 19 12.33 -10.86 -10.28
N GLU A 20 12.47 -11.02 -8.97
CA GLU A 20 11.86 -12.15 -8.28
C GLU A 20 10.34 -12.13 -8.49
N TRP A 21 9.75 -13.31 -8.60
CA TRP A 21 8.31 -13.46 -8.51
C TRP A 21 7.89 -13.37 -7.04
N ILE A 22 6.99 -12.44 -6.73
CA ILE A 22 6.48 -12.25 -5.38
C ILE A 22 5.14 -13.00 -5.28
N GLU A 23 5.14 -14.10 -4.55
CA GLU A 23 3.92 -14.88 -4.31
C GLU A 23 2.95 -14.15 -3.40
N GLY A 24 1.73 -13.90 -3.89
CA GLY A 24 0.65 -13.31 -3.11
C GLY A 24 -0.14 -12.24 -3.87
N PRO A 25 -1.29 -11.79 -3.34
CA PRO A 25 -2.10 -10.77 -3.96
C PRO A 25 -1.52 -9.37 -3.73
N VAL A 26 -1.84 -8.43 -4.62
CA VAL A 26 -1.71 -7.00 -4.30
C VAL A 26 -2.70 -6.62 -3.19
N VAL A 27 -2.33 -5.66 -2.35
CA VAL A 27 -3.14 -5.16 -1.23
C VAL A 27 -4.51 -4.66 -1.73
N ARG A 28 -4.58 -4.11 -2.95
CA ARG A 28 -5.86 -3.76 -3.61
C ARG A 28 -6.87 -4.90 -3.56
N VAL A 29 -6.48 -6.11 -3.98
CA VAL A 29 -7.38 -7.27 -4.04
C VAL A 29 -7.77 -7.73 -2.64
N VAL A 30 -6.85 -7.64 -1.67
CA VAL A 30 -7.11 -7.98 -0.27
C VAL A 30 -8.21 -7.07 0.30
N LEU A 31 -8.10 -5.76 0.06
CA LEU A 31 -9.11 -4.78 0.49
C LEU A 31 -10.44 -4.97 -0.25
N GLU A 32 -10.42 -5.22 -1.57
CA GLU A 32 -11.64 -5.52 -2.35
C GLU A 32 -12.43 -6.71 -1.79
N LYS A 33 -11.74 -7.82 -1.46
CA LYS A 33 -12.37 -8.99 -0.85
C LYS A 33 -12.98 -8.66 0.52
N TRP A 34 -12.26 -7.90 1.34
CA TRP A 34 -12.77 -7.47 2.65
C TRP A 34 -14.00 -6.58 2.54
N GLU A 35 -13.99 -5.60 1.65
CA GLU A 35 -15.14 -4.72 1.42
C GLU A 35 -16.35 -5.49 0.86
N ALA A 36 -16.12 -6.43 -0.06
CA ALA A 36 -17.17 -7.29 -0.58
C ALA A 36 -17.81 -8.14 0.53
N TRP A 37 -16.99 -8.71 1.41
CA TRP A 37 -17.45 -9.46 2.57
C TRP A 37 -18.27 -8.59 3.53
N MET A 38 -17.78 -7.38 3.87
CA MET A 38 -18.50 -6.43 4.73
C MET A 38 -19.89 -6.09 4.17
N ARG A 39 -19.98 -5.80 2.86
CA ARG A 39 -21.25 -5.51 2.17
C ARG A 39 -22.19 -6.70 2.16
N ALA A 40 -21.67 -7.92 2.08
CA ALA A 40 -22.47 -9.14 2.13
C ALA A 40 -23.08 -9.36 3.52
N GLN A 41 -22.30 -9.14 4.58
CA GLN A 41 -22.79 -9.22 5.97
C GLN A 41 -23.90 -8.21 6.23
N GLU A 42 -23.73 -6.96 5.80
CA GLU A 42 -24.75 -5.91 5.91
C GLU A 42 -26.06 -6.29 5.20
N LYS A 43 -25.99 -6.84 3.98
CA LYS A 43 -27.17 -7.27 3.21
C LYS A 43 -27.88 -8.48 3.83
N SER A 44 -27.14 -9.39 4.45
CA SER A 44 -27.70 -10.61 5.03
C SER A 44 -28.50 -10.35 6.31
N GLY A 45 -28.33 -9.19 6.96
CA GLY A 45 -28.92 -8.89 8.27
C GLY A 45 -28.35 -9.72 9.43
N SER A 46 -27.41 -10.63 9.14
CA SER A 46 -26.68 -11.48 10.08
C SER A 46 -25.38 -10.78 10.47
N LEU A 47 -25.47 -9.69 11.23
CA LEU A 47 -24.30 -9.00 11.75
C LEU A 47 -23.82 -9.71 13.02
N ASP A 48 -22.94 -10.71 12.86
CA ASP A 48 -22.13 -11.17 13.99
C ASP A 48 -21.09 -10.09 14.32
N ALA A 49 -21.41 -9.26 15.31
CA ALA A 49 -20.57 -8.16 15.75
C ALA A 49 -19.14 -8.62 16.12
N GLY A 50 -18.99 -9.83 16.66
CA GLY A 50 -17.69 -10.39 17.02
C GLY A 50 -16.84 -10.70 15.78
N GLN A 51 -17.45 -11.27 14.74
CA GLN A 51 -16.77 -11.51 13.46
C GLN A 51 -16.37 -10.21 12.76
N ILE A 52 -17.25 -9.20 12.77
CA ILE A 52 -16.96 -7.89 12.17
C ILE A 52 -15.78 -7.22 12.88
N GLU A 53 -15.79 -7.19 14.21
CA GLU A 53 -14.72 -6.61 15.00
C GLU A 53 -13.38 -7.33 14.75
N ALA A 54 -13.39 -8.66 14.68
CA ALA A 54 -12.21 -9.44 14.35
C ALA A 54 -11.68 -9.12 12.93
N GLN A 55 -12.55 -9.00 11.93
CA GLN A 55 -12.13 -8.64 10.57
C GLN A 55 -11.61 -7.19 10.49
N GLN A 56 -12.23 -6.25 11.20
CA GLN A 56 -11.70 -4.88 11.29
C GLN A 56 -10.31 -4.86 11.94
N ALA A 57 -10.09 -5.65 13.00
CA ALA A 57 -8.78 -5.75 13.63
C ALA A 57 -7.69 -6.24 12.66
N ARG A 58 -8.02 -7.20 11.77
CA ARG A 58 -7.10 -7.69 10.72
C ARG A 58 -6.75 -6.60 9.70
N VAL A 59 -7.73 -5.79 9.27
CA VAL A 59 -7.47 -4.64 8.38
C VAL A 59 -6.60 -3.59 9.07
N LYS A 60 -6.88 -3.26 10.34
CA LYS A 60 -6.04 -2.33 11.11
C LYS A 60 -4.59 -2.81 11.21
N ASP A 61 -4.38 -4.10 11.46
CA ASP A 61 -3.05 -4.71 11.46
C ASP A 61 -2.35 -4.62 10.10
N LEU A 62 -3.07 -4.94 9.01
CA LEU A 62 -2.57 -4.80 7.64
C LEU A 62 -2.09 -3.37 7.38
N PHE A 63 -2.91 -2.36 7.70
CA PHE A 63 -2.55 -0.96 7.53
C PHE A 63 -1.32 -0.57 8.35
N ARG A 64 -1.19 -1.05 9.60
CA ARG A 64 0.02 -0.82 10.42
C ARG A 64 1.27 -1.42 9.79
N ARG A 65 1.19 -2.64 9.25
CA ARG A 65 2.32 -3.28 8.54
C ARG A 65 2.70 -2.53 7.27
N VAL A 66 1.72 -2.08 6.50
CA VAL A 66 1.95 -1.20 5.33
C VAL A 66 2.68 0.07 5.77
N GLY A 67 2.18 0.74 6.81
CA GLY A 67 2.80 1.95 7.34
C GLY A 67 4.25 1.74 7.79
N GLY A 68 4.53 0.64 8.51
CA GLY A 68 5.88 0.29 8.93
C GLY A 68 6.83 -0.01 7.76
N THR A 69 6.33 -0.60 6.68
CA THR A 69 7.10 -0.90 5.47
C THR A 69 7.46 0.40 4.73
N ILE A 70 6.49 1.32 4.58
CA ILE A 70 6.73 2.65 3.99
C ILE A 70 7.70 3.47 4.86
N ALA A 71 7.59 3.37 6.18
CA ALA A 71 8.52 4.02 7.09
C ALA A 71 9.96 3.53 6.89
N SER A 72 10.13 2.23 6.63
CA SER A 72 11.43 1.63 6.34
C SER A 72 11.98 2.14 5.01
N LEU A 73 11.13 2.27 3.99
CA LEU A 73 11.50 2.87 2.70
C LEU A 73 11.97 4.32 2.86
N HIS A 74 11.18 5.16 3.52
CA HIS A 74 11.49 6.57 3.73
C HIS A 74 12.70 6.78 4.66
N LYS A 75 12.93 5.87 5.61
CA LYS A 75 14.12 5.85 6.47
C LYS A 75 15.39 5.52 5.67
N ALA A 76 15.27 4.70 4.63
CA ALA A 76 16.36 4.43 3.69
C ALA A 76 16.62 5.60 2.71
N GLY A 77 15.87 6.70 2.80
CA GLY A 77 16.03 7.86 1.92
C GLY A 77 15.39 7.67 0.55
N VAL A 78 14.52 6.67 0.38
CA VAL A 78 13.80 6.42 -0.86
C VAL A 78 12.38 6.96 -0.73
N VAL A 79 11.90 7.62 -1.77
CA VAL A 79 10.48 7.94 -2.00
C VAL A 79 10.02 7.16 -3.23
N HIS A 80 8.81 6.63 -3.19
CA HIS A 80 8.24 5.77 -4.21
C HIS A 80 7.78 6.54 -5.44
N GLY A 81 7.14 7.70 -5.25
CA GLY A 81 6.62 8.55 -6.32
C GLY A 81 5.24 8.14 -6.87
N ASP A 82 4.87 6.86 -6.76
CA ASP A 82 3.53 6.35 -7.13
C ASP A 82 2.98 5.33 -6.11
N LEU A 83 2.89 5.72 -4.85
CA LEU A 83 2.52 4.78 -3.78
C LEU A 83 1.01 4.51 -3.78
N THR A 84 0.63 3.30 -4.18
CA THR A 84 -0.74 2.89 -4.52
C THR A 84 -1.03 1.50 -3.94
N THR A 85 -2.29 1.13 -3.68
CA THR A 85 -2.62 -0.23 -3.17
C THR A 85 -2.32 -1.34 -4.17
N SER A 86 -2.12 -1.00 -5.45
CA SER A 86 -1.70 -1.94 -6.49
C SER A 86 -0.18 -2.14 -6.53
N ASN A 87 0.58 -1.20 -5.96
CA ASN A 87 2.05 -1.25 -5.86
C ASN A 87 2.52 -1.82 -4.51
N LEU A 88 1.59 -2.41 -3.76
CA LEU A 88 1.84 -3.10 -2.51
C LEU A 88 1.39 -4.55 -2.66
N MET A 89 2.28 -5.49 -2.38
CA MET A 89 2.02 -6.93 -2.40
C MET A 89 1.94 -7.45 -0.96
N LEU A 90 1.01 -8.38 -0.71
CA LEU A 90 0.98 -9.17 0.51
C LEU A 90 1.65 -10.51 0.20
N ARG A 91 2.95 -10.63 0.50
CA ARG A 91 3.70 -11.85 0.32
C ARG A 91 3.28 -12.89 1.34
N VAL A 92 2.80 -14.03 0.85
CA VAL A 92 2.40 -15.17 1.67
C VAL A 92 3.54 -16.19 1.69
N GLY A 93 3.91 -16.70 2.87
CA GLY A 93 5.04 -17.62 3.02
C GLY A 93 4.73 -19.03 2.49
N ASP A 94 5.77 -19.82 2.20
CA ASP A 94 5.61 -21.23 1.82
C ASP A 94 4.92 -22.01 2.97
N GLY A 95 3.82 -22.70 2.67
CA GLY A 95 2.95 -23.37 3.64
C GLY A 95 1.80 -22.54 4.22
N SER A 96 1.59 -21.31 3.78
CA SER A 96 0.41 -20.52 4.11
C SER A 96 -0.84 -21.04 3.39
N VAL A 97 -2.01 -20.92 4.05
CA VAL A 97 -3.29 -21.36 3.49
C VAL A 97 -3.52 -20.63 2.16
N PRO A 98 -3.88 -21.33 1.06
CA PRO A 98 -4.15 -20.69 -0.21
C PRO A 98 -5.08 -19.50 -0.04
N TYR A 99 -4.77 -18.38 -0.70
CA TYR A 99 -5.53 -17.13 -0.65
C TYR A 99 -7.03 -17.28 -1.04
N GLU A 100 -7.41 -18.44 -1.57
CA GLU A 100 -8.72 -18.72 -2.14
C GLU A 100 -9.70 -19.42 -1.18
N ASP A 101 -9.23 -20.13 -0.14
CA ASP A 101 -10.09 -21.09 0.58
C ASP A 101 -10.08 -20.92 2.10
N ILE A 102 -10.85 -19.97 2.64
CA ILE A 102 -11.50 -20.06 3.96
C ILE A 102 -12.74 -19.13 3.93
N ASP A 103 -13.91 -19.62 4.35
CA ASP A 103 -15.12 -18.82 4.58
C ASP A 103 -14.81 -17.45 5.25
N GLY A 104 -14.77 -16.37 4.47
CA GLY A 104 -14.33 -15.05 4.90
C GLY A 104 -13.62 -14.23 3.80
N PRO A 105 -13.07 -13.05 4.12
CA PRO A 105 -12.41 -12.17 3.14
C PRO A 105 -11.01 -12.64 2.71
N GLY A 106 -10.61 -13.87 3.03
CA GLY A 106 -9.27 -14.41 2.78
C GLY A 106 -8.24 -14.04 3.85
N THR A 107 -6.97 -14.42 3.61
CA THR A 107 -5.85 -14.07 4.50
C THR A 107 -5.42 -12.61 4.31
N MET A 108 -5.07 -11.97 5.44
CA MET A 108 -4.38 -10.66 5.47
C MET A 108 -2.99 -10.80 6.07
N GLU A 109 -2.57 -12.02 6.41
CA GLU A 109 -1.29 -12.32 7.02
C GLU A 109 -0.22 -12.45 5.95
N GLY A 110 0.97 -11.94 6.24
CA GLY A 110 2.07 -11.92 5.28
C GLY A 110 2.98 -10.71 5.44
N GLU A 111 4.07 -10.74 4.68
CA GLU A 111 5.00 -9.62 4.56
C GLU A 111 4.46 -8.60 3.54
N ILE A 112 4.58 -7.30 3.83
CA ILE A 112 4.25 -6.28 2.84
C ILE A 112 5.49 -6.00 2.00
N VAL A 113 5.35 -6.14 0.69
CA VAL A 113 6.41 -5.86 -0.27
C VAL A 113 5.96 -4.72 -1.17
N ILE A 114 6.82 -3.72 -1.33
CA ILE A 114 6.57 -2.60 -2.24
C ILE A 114 7.17 -2.97 -3.60
N ILE A 115 6.41 -2.74 -4.67
CA ILE A 115 6.82 -3.03 -6.05
C ILE A 115 6.65 -1.78 -6.91
N ASP A 116 7.18 -1.82 -8.13
CA ASP A 116 7.09 -0.72 -9.12
C ASP A 116 7.79 0.59 -8.67
N PHE A 117 9.11 0.54 -8.62
CA PHE A 117 9.96 1.70 -8.35
C PHE A 117 10.23 2.57 -9.60
N GLY A 118 9.37 2.51 -10.64
CA GLY A 118 9.59 3.21 -11.91
C GLY A 118 9.69 4.74 -11.79
N LEU A 119 9.02 5.32 -10.77
CA LEU A 119 9.06 6.76 -10.46
C LEU A 119 9.82 7.07 -9.16
N ALA A 120 10.50 6.08 -8.59
CA ALA A 120 11.15 6.23 -7.31
C ALA A 120 12.37 7.16 -7.38
N GLY A 121 12.58 7.89 -6.29
CA GLY A 121 13.67 8.85 -6.15
C GLY A 121 14.38 8.73 -4.81
N GLN A 122 15.61 9.23 -4.75
CA GLN A 122 16.31 9.44 -3.49
C GLN A 122 15.91 10.80 -2.93
N SER A 123 15.24 10.83 -1.77
CA SER A 123 14.93 12.07 -1.08
C SER A 123 14.90 11.89 0.44
N ILE A 124 15.56 12.81 1.14
CA ILE A 124 15.47 12.93 2.59
C ILE A 124 14.40 13.93 3.03
N GLN A 125 13.80 14.67 2.09
CA GLN A 125 12.87 15.76 2.39
C GLN A 125 11.54 15.22 2.93
N ASP A 126 11.02 15.86 3.97
CA ASP A 126 9.73 15.50 4.56
C ASP A 126 8.54 15.83 3.64
N GLU A 127 8.70 16.79 2.72
CA GLU A 127 7.68 17.10 1.71
C GLU A 127 7.42 15.91 0.80
N ASP A 128 8.48 15.32 0.21
CA ASP A 128 8.34 14.25 -0.77
C ASP A 128 7.75 12.98 -0.12
N LYS A 129 8.22 12.65 1.09
CA LYS A 129 7.68 11.56 1.90
C LYS A 129 6.21 11.78 2.29
N ALA A 130 5.83 13.02 2.58
CA ALA A 130 4.45 13.38 2.86
C ALA A 130 3.57 13.30 1.62
N VAL A 131 4.10 13.65 0.44
CA VAL A 131 3.40 13.47 -0.83
C VAL A 131 3.15 11.99 -1.11
N ASP A 132 4.12 11.09 -0.90
CA ASP A 132 3.91 9.64 -1.04
C ASP A 132 2.77 9.12 -0.16
N LEU A 133 2.78 9.48 1.13
CA LEU A 133 1.70 9.10 2.06
C LEU A 133 0.35 9.67 1.60
N TYR A 134 0.33 10.90 1.09
CA TYR A 134 -0.89 11.53 0.60
C TYR A 134 -1.41 10.87 -0.68
N VAL A 135 -0.53 10.45 -1.60
CA VAL A 135 -0.94 9.70 -2.80
C VAL A 135 -1.62 8.39 -2.40
N LEU A 136 -1.05 7.66 -1.45
CA LEU A 136 -1.65 6.42 -0.95
C LEU A 136 -2.98 6.67 -0.24
N GLU A 137 -3.09 7.73 0.58
CA GLU A 137 -4.34 8.15 1.20
C GLU A 137 -5.45 8.36 0.16
N ARG A 138 -5.12 9.10 -0.91
CA ARG A 138 -6.06 9.39 -2.00
C ARG A 138 -6.42 8.14 -2.80
N ALA A 139 -5.45 7.26 -3.05
CA ALA A 139 -5.70 5.99 -3.72
C ALA A 139 -6.70 5.14 -2.92
N ILE A 140 -6.47 4.97 -1.62
CA ILE A 140 -7.36 4.22 -0.73
C ILE A 140 -8.75 4.85 -0.65
N GLY A 141 -8.85 6.17 -0.45
CA GLY A 141 -10.15 6.86 -0.41
C GLY A 141 -10.93 6.77 -1.73
N SER A 142 -10.25 6.60 -2.86
CA SER A 142 -10.89 6.47 -4.17
C SER A 142 -11.35 5.05 -4.48
N THR A 143 -10.58 4.02 -4.12
CA THR A 143 -10.85 2.63 -4.54
C THR A 143 -11.40 1.76 -3.42
N HIS A 144 -11.20 2.12 -2.16
CA HIS A 144 -11.55 1.34 -0.98
C HIS A 144 -12.22 2.22 0.11
N PRO A 145 -13.43 2.75 -0.15
CA PRO A 145 -14.09 3.71 0.73
C PRO A 145 -14.47 3.13 2.11
N LEU A 146 -14.69 1.82 2.24
CA LEU A 146 -14.93 1.21 3.57
C LEU A 146 -13.62 1.05 4.36
N SER A 147 -12.49 1.02 3.65
CA SER A 147 -11.16 0.88 4.23
C SER A 147 -10.51 2.22 4.58
N GLU A 148 -10.94 3.33 3.95
CA GLU A 148 -10.43 4.69 4.18
C GLU A 148 -10.35 5.09 5.66
N PRO A 149 -11.34 4.80 6.54
CA PRO A 149 -11.25 5.17 7.95
C PRO A 149 -10.08 4.52 8.71
N PHE A 150 -9.51 3.43 8.19
CA PHE A 150 -8.35 2.75 8.79
C PHE A 150 -7.01 3.36 8.36
N PHE A 151 -6.99 4.38 7.50
CA PHE A 151 -5.76 5.04 7.09
C PHE A 151 -4.95 5.60 8.27
N GLU A 152 -5.61 6.03 9.34
CA GLU A 152 -4.94 6.47 10.57
C GLU A 152 -4.09 5.36 11.21
N GLU A 153 -4.47 4.08 11.05
CA GLU A 153 -3.68 2.95 11.54
C GLU A 153 -2.39 2.74 10.74
N LEU A 154 -2.41 3.10 9.46
CA LEU A 154 -1.19 3.15 8.64
C LEU A 154 -0.26 4.26 9.15
N LEU A 155 -0.78 5.43 9.50
CA LEU A 155 0.02 6.50 10.09
C LEU A 155 0.60 6.09 11.45
N VAL A 156 -0.15 5.33 12.25
CA VAL A 156 0.34 4.71 13.50
C VAL A 156 1.51 3.78 13.18
N GLY A 157 1.38 2.86 12.22
CA GLY A 157 2.47 1.98 11.79
C GLY A 157 3.70 2.74 11.30
N TYR A 158 3.48 3.78 10.49
CA TYR A 158 4.53 4.63 9.95
C TYR A 158 5.32 5.35 11.06
N LYS A 159 4.60 5.86 12.08
CA LYS A 159 5.20 6.53 13.24
C LYS A 159 6.12 5.62 14.05
N HIS A 160 5.77 4.34 14.20
CA HIS A 160 6.60 3.38 14.94
C HIS A 160 7.86 2.97 14.16
N GLY A 161 7.81 2.94 12.82
CA GLY A 161 8.93 2.51 11.98
C GLY A 161 10.02 3.58 11.78
N ASN A 162 9.73 4.86 12.02
CA ASN A 162 10.66 5.95 11.70
C ASN A 162 10.68 7.07 12.77
N LYS A 163 11.85 7.35 13.35
CA LYS A 163 12.02 8.45 14.34
C LYS A 163 11.73 9.83 13.74
N ALA A 164 12.00 10.02 12.45
CA ALA A 164 11.68 11.24 11.71
C ALA A 164 10.20 11.30 11.26
N ALA A 165 9.39 10.28 11.57
CA ALA A 165 7.99 10.25 11.14
C ALA A 165 7.19 11.46 11.65
N VAL A 166 7.51 12.01 12.83
CA VAL A 166 6.76 13.13 13.40
C VAL A 166 6.80 14.37 12.49
N SER A 167 7.97 14.70 11.92
CA SER A 167 8.08 15.86 11.02
C SER A 167 7.41 15.58 9.68
N THR A 168 7.55 14.36 9.12
CA THR A 168 6.84 13.94 7.91
C THR A 168 5.32 13.99 8.10
N LEU A 169 4.78 13.48 9.22
CA LEU A 169 3.33 13.45 9.49
C LEU A 169 2.78 14.86 9.71
N ARG A 170 3.54 15.74 10.37
CA ARG A 170 3.17 17.16 10.43
C ARG A 170 3.13 17.76 9.02
N ARG A 171 4.07 17.38 8.15
CA ARG A 171 4.11 17.87 6.77
C ARG A 171 2.97 17.32 5.91
N LEU A 172 2.53 16.08 6.18
CA LEU A 172 1.35 15.48 5.56
C LEU A 172 0.10 16.34 5.78
N GLU A 173 -0.09 16.95 6.95
CA GLU A 173 -1.20 17.89 7.17
C GLU A 173 -1.15 19.12 6.25
N ASP A 174 0.03 19.69 6.04
CA ASP A 174 0.22 20.80 5.10
C ASP A 174 -0.10 20.39 3.65
N VAL A 175 0.26 19.16 3.27
CA VAL A 175 -0.04 18.57 1.96
C VAL A 175 -1.55 18.35 1.82
N ARG A 176 -2.23 17.74 2.80
CA ARG A 176 -3.69 17.55 2.85
C ARG A 176 -4.43 18.88 2.68
N MET A 177 -3.98 19.94 3.34
CA MET A 177 -4.58 21.28 3.22
C MET A 177 -4.44 21.88 1.80
N ARG A 178 -3.29 21.67 1.14
CA ARG A 178 -3.07 22.15 -0.23
C ARG A 178 -3.83 21.31 -1.27
N GLY A 179 -3.90 20.00 -1.08
CA GLY A 179 -4.66 19.10 -1.96
C GLY A 179 -6.16 19.41 -1.97
N ARG A 180 -6.75 19.70 -0.80
CA ARG A 180 -8.16 20.13 -0.69
C ARG A 180 -8.49 21.40 -1.49
N LYS A 181 -7.58 22.38 -1.52
CA LYS A 181 -7.76 23.61 -2.31
C LYS A 181 -7.79 23.35 -3.82
N ARG A 182 -7.02 22.38 -4.31
CA ARG A 182 -7.02 21.98 -5.72
C ARG A 182 -8.29 21.23 -6.12
N SER A 183 -8.86 20.42 -5.22
CA SER A 183 -10.11 19.70 -5.46
C SER A 183 -11.36 20.59 -5.51
N MET A 184 -11.34 21.79 -4.91
CA MET A 184 -12.47 22.74 -4.94
C MET A 184 -12.48 23.64 -6.18
N LEU A 185 -11.44 23.58 -7.02
CA LEU A 185 -11.28 24.38 -8.24
C LEU A 185 -11.43 23.56 -9.53
N GLY A 186 -11.83 22.29 -9.42
CA GLY A 186 -12.08 21.37 -10.54
C GLY A 186 -13.56 21.09 -10.72
#